data_AF-F6TE65-F1
#
_entry.id   AF-F6TE65-F1
#
_cell.length_a   1.000
_cell.length_b   1.000
_cell.length_c   1.000
_cell.angle_alpha   90.00
_cell.angle_beta   90.00
_cell.angle_gamma   90.00
#
_symmetry.space_group_name_H-M   'P 1'
#
loop_
_entity.id
_entity.type
_entity.pdbx_description
1 polymer ?
#
loop_
_entity_poly.entity_id
_entity_poly.type
_entity_poly.pdbx_seq_one_letter_code
_entity_poly.pdbx_strand_id
1 'polypeptide(L)'
;MALGVILGEAGVEVDKEMMRKLKTVVPRLSFSPCIIEALSYGVFSHLILGLPWIWSFMLGFVCGAVAPACVVPSMIKFQARGLGVAHGVPTLLMAAASIDDIIAINGFNILLTIPFSDGGIGYDILTACFEVFFGIIFGLFCGLLMWFFPDPRQHNIVRDRTVLLIGTSWFLIFVTNIIEVPGSGTLGTLTCSFVASIGWPEEQVEEVGKIYKSLWFMFQPLLFGLTGANVNLSEMDGHTVGLTVATMIICLTI
;
A
#
# COMPACT_ATOMS: atom_id res chain seq x y z
N MET A 1 -6.35 9.93 -0.17
CA MET A 1 -5.50 11.15 -0.21
C MET A 1 -4.20 11.00 0.59
N ALA A 2 -4.23 10.80 1.92
CA ALA A 2 -3.01 10.58 2.72
C ALA A 2 -2.17 9.38 2.24
N LEU A 3 -2.84 8.27 1.88
CA LEU A 3 -2.20 7.09 1.29
C LEU A 3 -1.40 7.42 0.02
N GLY A 4 -1.92 8.31 -0.83
CA GLY A 4 -1.21 8.72 -2.05
C GLY A 4 0.04 9.56 -1.79
N VAL A 5 0.10 10.27 -0.66
CA VAL A 5 1.30 11.01 -0.24
C VAL A 5 2.38 10.05 0.22
N ILE A 6 2.06 9.10 1.10
CA ILE A 6 3.07 8.16 1.63
C ILE A 6 3.54 7.13 0.59
N LEU A 7 2.65 6.66 -0.30
CA LEU A 7 3.05 5.79 -1.41
C LEU A 7 3.85 6.55 -2.47
N GLY A 8 3.52 7.83 -2.68
CA GLY A 8 4.32 8.73 -3.50
C GLY A 8 5.75 8.85 -2.95
N GLU A 9 5.88 9.17 -1.66
CA GLU A 9 7.16 9.22 -0.93
C GLU A 9 7.93 7.90 -1.05
N ALA A 10 7.27 6.77 -0.79
CA ALA A 10 7.86 5.44 -0.89
C ALA A 10 8.49 5.20 -2.28
N GLY A 11 7.77 5.49 -3.37
CA GLY A 11 8.29 5.24 -4.72
C GLY A 11 9.45 6.17 -5.11
N VAL A 12 9.49 7.39 -4.58
CA VAL A 12 10.65 8.30 -4.76
C VAL A 12 11.89 7.77 -4.02
N GLU A 13 11.72 7.18 -2.84
CA GLU A 13 12.78 6.69 -1.95
C GLU A 13 13.29 5.27 -2.27
N VAL A 14 12.60 4.53 -3.14
CA VAL A 14 12.99 3.17 -3.57
C VAL A 14 14.30 3.21 -4.37
N ASP A 15 15.29 2.43 -3.93
CA ASP A 15 16.55 2.21 -4.64
C ASP A 15 16.31 1.45 -5.95
N LYS A 16 16.66 2.11 -7.05
CA LYS A 16 16.45 1.63 -8.43
C LYS A 16 17.26 0.37 -8.76
N GLU A 17 18.50 0.29 -8.27
CA GLU A 17 19.40 -0.83 -8.54
C GLU A 17 18.99 -2.06 -7.72
N MET A 18 18.68 -1.85 -6.44
CA MET A 18 18.23 -2.93 -5.56
C MET A 18 16.87 -3.46 -5.99
N MET A 19 15.94 -2.60 -6.42
CA MET A 19 14.65 -3.05 -6.93
C MET A 19 14.79 -3.97 -8.16
N ARG A 20 15.74 -3.68 -9.07
CA ARG A 20 16.03 -4.56 -10.22
C ARG A 20 16.58 -5.92 -9.80
N LYS A 21 17.42 -5.96 -8.77
CA LYS A 21 17.98 -7.20 -8.20
C LYS A 21 16.91 -8.03 -7.49
N LEU A 22 15.96 -7.36 -6.82
CA LEU A 22 14.96 -7.98 -5.94
C LEU A 22 13.60 -8.21 -6.60
N LYS A 23 13.45 -7.94 -7.91
CA LYS A 23 12.18 -8.07 -8.66
C LYS A 23 11.46 -9.42 -8.49
N THR A 24 12.19 -10.52 -8.28
CA THR A 24 11.61 -11.85 -8.08
C THR A 24 11.25 -12.12 -6.61
N VAL A 25 11.90 -11.42 -5.68
CA VAL A 25 11.72 -11.60 -4.23
C VAL A 25 10.52 -10.79 -3.74
N VAL A 26 10.34 -9.57 -4.24
CA VAL A 26 9.22 -8.67 -3.88
C VAL A 26 7.86 -9.37 -3.95
N PRO A 27 7.43 -9.98 -5.08
CA PRO A 27 6.11 -10.61 -5.15
C PRO A 27 5.99 -11.86 -4.26
N ARG A 28 7.09 -12.58 -4.02
CA ARG A 28 7.09 -13.74 -3.10
C ARG A 28 6.91 -13.30 -1.65
N LEU A 29 7.58 -12.22 -1.26
CA LEU A 29 7.47 -11.64 0.07
C LEU A 29 6.11 -10.97 0.30
N SER A 30 5.45 -10.44 -0.74
CA SER A 30 4.09 -9.91 -0.59
C SER A 30 3.04 -11.01 -0.56
N PHE A 31 3.14 -12.03 -1.42
CA PHE A 31 2.06 -13.00 -1.57
C PHE A 31 2.06 -14.09 -0.50
N SER A 32 3.22 -14.68 -0.20
CA SER A 32 3.28 -15.83 0.70
C SER A 32 2.95 -15.48 2.16
N PRO A 33 3.55 -14.43 2.78
CA PRO A 33 3.20 -14.00 4.12
C PRO A 33 1.76 -13.53 4.23
N CYS A 34 1.31 -12.63 3.34
CA CYS A 34 -0.05 -12.08 3.36
C CYS A 34 -1.13 -13.18 3.41
N ILE A 35 -1.02 -14.20 2.56
CA ILE A 35 -1.99 -15.29 2.53
C ILE A 35 -1.89 -16.15 3.80
N ILE A 36 -0.68 -16.47 4.26
CA ILE A 36 -0.53 -17.29 5.47
C ILE A 36 -1.06 -16.55 6.69
N GLU A 37 -0.77 -15.25 6.82
CA GLU A 37 -1.26 -14.40 7.91
C GLU A 37 -2.79 -14.27 7.86
N ALA A 38 -3.36 -13.98 6.68
CA ALA A 38 -4.81 -13.87 6.50
C ALA A 38 -5.54 -15.20 6.77
N LEU A 39 -4.98 -16.33 6.31
CA LEU A 39 -5.53 -17.66 6.58
C LEU A 39 -5.44 -18.02 8.06
N SER A 40 -4.31 -17.74 8.70
CA SER A 40 -4.11 -18.01 10.13
C SER A 40 -5.12 -17.22 10.95
N TYR A 41 -5.25 -15.91 10.70
CA TYR A 41 -6.27 -15.09 11.32
C TYR A 41 -7.68 -15.63 11.04
N GLY A 42 -8.01 -15.98 9.81
CA GLY A 42 -9.34 -16.50 9.48
C GLY A 42 -9.69 -17.77 10.25
N VAL A 43 -8.74 -18.69 10.41
CA VAL A 43 -8.94 -19.92 11.19
C VAL A 43 -9.10 -19.59 12.67
N PHE A 44 -8.19 -18.82 13.28
CA PHE A 44 -8.27 -18.52 14.70
C PHE A 44 -9.46 -17.64 15.05
N SER A 45 -9.85 -16.69 14.19
CA SER A 45 -11.04 -15.88 14.38
C SER A 45 -12.31 -16.71 14.32
N HIS A 46 -12.40 -17.73 13.46
CA HIS A 46 -13.53 -18.67 13.48
C HIS A 46 -13.58 -19.45 14.80
N LEU A 47 -12.43 -19.98 15.24
CA LEU A 47 -12.36 -20.84 16.43
C LEU A 47 -12.56 -20.09 17.76
N ILE A 48 -12.04 -18.86 17.87
CA ILE A 48 -12.03 -18.07 19.11
C ILE A 48 -13.23 -17.14 19.21
N LEU A 49 -13.55 -16.42 18.12
CA LEU A 49 -14.64 -15.44 18.10
C LEU A 49 -15.98 -16.05 17.66
N GLY A 50 -15.99 -17.28 17.13
CA GLY A 50 -17.21 -17.94 16.66
C GLY A 50 -17.82 -17.31 15.41
N LEU A 51 -17.08 -16.46 14.70
CA LEU A 51 -17.53 -15.79 13.48
C LEU A 51 -17.71 -16.80 12.34
N PRO A 52 -18.70 -16.66 11.43
CA PRO A 52 -18.81 -17.53 10.27
C PRO A 52 -17.57 -17.44 9.37
N TRP A 53 -17.22 -18.52 8.69
CA TRP A 53 -16.00 -18.64 7.89
C TRP A 53 -15.71 -17.44 6.98
N ILE A 54 -16.71 -16.97 6.23
CA ILE A 54 -16.57 -15.83 5.31
C ILE A 54 -16.11 -14.58 6.06
N TRP A 55 -16.80 -14.22 7.15
CA TRP A 55 -16.47 -13.05 7.97
C TRP A 55 -15.11 -13.19 8.67
N SER A 56 -14.75 -14.40 9.08
CA SER A 56 -13.44 -14.66 9.70
C SER A 56 -12.30 -14.44 8.71
N PHE A 57 -12.40 -14.96 7.48
CA PHE A 57 -11.37 -14.75 6.47
C PHE A 57 -11.33 -13.30 5.97
N MET A 58 -12.48 -12.60 5.91
CA MET A 58 -12.50 -11.16 5.66
C MET A 58 -11.73 -10.39 6.74
N LEU A 59 -11.96 -10.72 8.02
CA LEU A 59 -11.20 -10.16 9.13
C LEU A 59 -9.71 -10.48 9.00
N GLY A 60 -9.36 -11.68 8.54
CA GLY A 60 -7.98 -12.07 8.28
C GLY A 60 -7.29 -11.21 7.22
N PHE A 61 -7.94 -10.92 6.09
CA PHE A 61 -7.37 -10.01 5.09
C PHE A 61 -7.27 -8.56 5.60
N VAL A 62 -8.18 -8.11 6.46
CA VAL A 62 -8.09 -6.76 7.07
C VAL A 62 -6.95 -6.69 8.08
N CYS A 63 -6.77 -7.71 8.92
CA CYS A 63 -5.75 -7.74 9.96
C CYS A 63 -4.35 -8.12 9.44
N GLY A 64 -4.27 -8.88 8.35
CA GLY A 64 -3.03 -9.27 7.69
C GLY A 64 -2.45 -8.20 6.77
N ALA A 65 -3.24 -7.18 6.39
CA ALA A 65 -2.76 -6.10 5.55
C ALA A 65 -1.67 -5.26 6.25
N VAL A 66 -0.53 -5.09 5.59
CA VAL A 66 0.60 -4.33 6.12
C VAL A 66 0.42 -2.84 5.85
N ALA A 67 0.18 -2.05 6.90
CA ALA A 67 -0.01 -0.60 6.75
C ALA A 67 1.27 0.15 6.26
N PRO A 68 1.32 0.67 5.01
CA PRO A 68 2.50 1.37 4.48
C PRO A 68 2.76 2.67 5.24
N ALA A 69 1.73 3.30 5.80
CA ALA A 69 1.82 4.48 6.66
C ALA A 69 2.75 4.31 7.87
N CYS A 70 2.91 3.08 8.36
CA CYS A 70 3.78 2.76 9.49
C CYS A 70 5.14 2.22 9.04
N VAL A 71 5.15 1.39 7.98
CA VAL A 71 6.35 0.72 7.49
C VAL A 71 7.25 1.67 6.68
N VAL A 72 6.68 2.44 5.75
CA VAL A 72 7.46 3.31 4.84
C VAL A 72 8.30 4.34 5.60
N PRO A 73 7.76 5.13 6.56
CA PRO A 73 8.59 6.10 7.29
C PRO A 73 9.71 5.44 8.09
N SER A 74 9.48 4.22 8.58
CA SER A 74 10.46 3.45 9.33
C SER A 74 11.57 2.94 8.41
N MET A 75 11.22 2.46 7.22
CA MET A 75 12.18 2.01 6.20
C MET A 75 13.05 3.15 5.68
N ILE A 76 12.47 4.33 5.41
CA ILE A 76 13.22 5.53 5.01
C ILE A 76 14.24 5.92 6.11
N LYS A 77 13.85 5.87 7.39
CA LYS A 77 14.78 6.14 8.50
C LYS A 77 15.91 5.12 8.59
N PHE A 78 15.65 3.84 8.33
CA PHE A 78 16.68 2.81 8.29
C PHE A 78 17.63 2.97 7.10
N GLN A 79 17.08 3.32 5.94
CA GLN A 79 17.86 3.65 4.74
C GLN A 79 18.79 4.84 4.98
N ALA A 80 18.29 5.92 5.59
CA ALA A 80 19.10 7.09 5.97
C ALA A 80 20.20 6.77 6.99
N ARG A 81 20.05 5.70 7.78
CA ARG A 81 21.06 5.19 8.73
C ARG A 81 21.99 4.14 8.12
N GLY A 82 21.81 3.78 6.86
CA GLY A 82 22.58 2.71 6.20
C GLY A 82 22.25 1.29 6.69
N LEU A 83 21.16 1.10 7.43
CA LEU A 83 20.77 -0.19 7.99
C LEU A 83 20.01 -1.03 6.96
N GLY A 84 20.52 -2.22 6.63
CA GLY A 84 19.87 -3.14 5.69
C GLY A 84 19.92 -2.73 4.21
N VAL A 85 20.58 -1.60 3.89
CA VAL A 85 20.71 -1.07 2.51
C VAL A 85 21.54 -2.00 1.63
N ALA A 86 22.60 -2.61 2.18
CA ALA A 86 23.44 -3.57 1.44
C ALA A 86 22.67 -4.79 0.91
N HIS A 87 21.60 -5.19 1.61
CA HIS A 87 20.71 -6.29 1.21
C HIS A 87 19.40 -5.80 0.58
N GLY A 88 19.21 -4.48 0.44
CA GLY A 88 18.00 -3.88 -0.12
C GLY A 88 16.73 -4.08 0.70
N VAL A 89 16.84 -4.33 2.02
CA VAL A 89 15.68 -4.61 2.90
C VAL A 89 14.67 -3.46 2.94
N PRO A 90 15.08 -2.18 3.10
CA PRO A 90 14.13 -1.06 3.09
C PRO A 90 13.36 -0.97 1.78
N THR A 91 14.07 -1.07 0.66
CA THR A 91 13.49 -1.05 -0.70
C THR A 91 12.52 -2.19 -0.92
N LEU A 92 12.91 -3.40 -0.51
CA LEU A 92 12.08 -4.60 -0.59
C LEU A 92 10.78 -4.43 0.19
N LEU A 93 10.84 -3.96 1.43
CA LEU A 93 9.66 -3.79 2.28
C LEU A 93 8.74 -2.66 1.80
N MET A 94 9.30 -1.54 1.32
CA MET A 94 8.48 -0.45 0.75
C MET A 94 7.69 -0.90 -0.49
N ALA A 95 8.33 -1.65 -1.39
CA ALA A 95 7.66 -2.21 -2.57
C ALA A 95 6.69 -3.34 -2.20
N ALA A 96 7.09 -4.23 -1.28
CA ALA A 96 6.29 -5.37 -0.89
C ALA A 96 4.99 -4.97 -0.18
N ALA A 97 5.03 -3.93 0.67
CA ALA A 97 3.84 -3.44 1.38
C ALA A 97 2.74 -2.95 0.42
N SER A 98 3.10 -2.37 -0.73
CA SER A 98 2.09 -1.91 -1.69
C SER A 98 1.42 -3.05 -2.44
N ILE A 99 2.15 -4.14 -2.72
CA ILE A 99 1.55 -5.33 -3.35
C ILE A 99 0.72 -6.10 -2.32
N ASP A 100 1.19 -6.18 -1.07
CA ASP A 100 0.47 -6.75 0.06
C ASP A 100 -0.92 -6.11 0.24
N ASP A 101 -0.99 -4.77 0.26
CA ASP A 101 -2.25 -4.02 0.34
C ASP A 101 -3.25 -4.43 -0.76
N ILE A 102 -2.78 -4.65 -1.99
CA ILE A 102 -3.65 -5.03 -3.12
C ILE A 102 -4.18 -6.43 -2.96
N ILE A 103 -3.34 -7.36 -2.49
CA ILE A 103 -3.73 -8.74 -2.22
C ILE A 103 -4.77 -8.75 -1.11
N ALA A 104 -4.56 -7.98 -0.05
CA ALA A 104 -5.49 -7.85 1.06
C ALA A 104 -6.83 -7.24 0.64
N ILE A 105 -6.81 -6.13 -0.10
CA ILE A 105 -8.04 -5.47 -0.62
C ILE A 105 -8.81 -6.41 -1.54
N ASN A 106 -8.13 -7.08 -2.48
CA ASN A 106 -8.78 -8.02 -3.38
C ASN A 106 -9.33 -9.25 -2.66
N GLY A 107 -8.55 -9.81 -1.73
CA GLY A 107 -8.99 -10.94 -0.90
C GLY A 107 -10.23 -10.60 -0.09
N PHE A 108 -10.26 -9.41 0.51
CA PHE A 108 -11.44 -8.89 1.21
C PHE A 108 -12.64 -8.73 0.27
N ASN A 109 -12.46 -8.10 -0.89
CA ASN A 109 -13.54 -7.86 -1.86
C ASN A 109 -14.13 -9.16 -2.41
N ILE A 110 -13.28 -10.14 -2.78
CA ILE A 110 -13.72 -11.46 -3.25
C ILE A 110 -14.56 -12.18 -2.18
N LEU A 111 -14.19 -12.07 -0.90
CA LEU A 111 -14.98 -12.69 0.17
C LEU A 111 -16.28 -11.93 0.45
N LEU A 112 -16.27 -10.61 0.28
CA LEU A 112 -17.46 -9.77 0.43
C LEU A 112 -18.50 -10.05 -0.66
N THR A 113 -18.11 -10.44 -1.87
CA THR A 113 -19.06 -10.75 -2.96
C THR A 113 -19.81 -12.07 -2.78
N ILE A 114 -19.25 -13.04 -2.03
CA ILE A 114 -19.87 -14.37 -1.79
C ILE A 114 -21.24 -14.28 -1.09
N PRO A 115 -21.41 -13.53 0.02
CA PRO A 115 -22.70 -13.45 0.71
C PRO A 115 -23.70 -12.50 0.04
N PHE A 116 -23.25 -11.58 -0.84
CA PHE A 116 -24.07 -10.49 -1.37
C PHE A 116 -24.33 -10.55 -2.88
N SER A 117 -23.66 -11.43 -3.65
CA SER A 117 -23.83 -11.53 -5.11
C SER A 117 -23.83 -12.98 -5.63
N ASP A 118 -24.58 -13.23 -6.70
CA ASP A 118 -24.49 -14.45 -7.52
C ASP A 118 -23.29 -14.42 -8.52
N GLY A 119 -22.35 -13.49 -8.31
CA GLY A 119 -21.16 -13.33 -9.16
C GLY A 119 -20.27 -14.56 -9.09
N GLY A 120 -19.73 -14.99 -10.24
CA GLY A 120 -18.79 -16.10 -10.29
C GLY A 120 -17.47 -15.70 -9.66
N ILE A 121 -17.03 -16.39 -8.60
CA ILE A 121 -15.73 -16.21 -7.92
C ILE A 121 -14.55 -16.12 -8.91
N GLY A 122 -14.63 -16.83 -10.04
CA GLY A 122 -13.62 -16.76 -11.10
C GLY A 122 -13.49 -15.39 -11.76
N TYR A 123 -14.58 -14.64 -11.90
CA TYR A 123 -14.57 -13.26 -12.43
C TYR A 123 -13.87 -12.30 -11.46
N ASP A 124 -14.10 -12.44 -10.15
CA ASP A 124 -13.48 -11.57 -9.14
C ASP A 124 -11.98 -11.83 -9.03
N ILE A 125 -11.55 -13.10 -9.10
CA ILE A 125 -10.12 -13.46 -9.14
C ILE A 125 -9.45 -12.91 -10.40
N LEU A 126 -10.12 -13.00 -11.56
CA LEU A 126 -9.61 -12.43 -12.80
C LEU A 126 -9.50 -10.90 -12.69
N THR A 127 -10.51 -10.25 -12.11
CA THR A 127 -10.52 -8.81 -11.87
C THR A 127 -9.34 -8.40 -10.98
N ALA A 128 -9.11 -9.11 -9.88
CA ALA A 128 -7.99 -8.88 -8.97
C ALA A 128 -6.62 -8.98 -9.69
N CYS A 129 -6.45 -9.98 -10.57
CA CYS A 129 -5.25 -10.07 -11.40
C CYS A 129 -5.14 -8.87 -12.36
N PHE A 130 -6.24 -8.48 -13.01
CA PHE A 130 -6.27 -7.32 -13.87
C PHE A 130 -5.93 -6.02 -13.12
N GLU A 131 -6.37 -5.83 -11.87
CA GLU A 131 -6.04 -4.62 -11.08
C GLU A 131 -4.53 -4.41 -10.95
N VAL A 132 -3.78 -5.48 -10.69
CA VAL A 132 -2.32 -5.41 -10.56
C VAL A 132 -1.69 -4.98 -11.90
N PHE A 133 -2.13 -5.59 -13.00
CA PHE A 133 -1.64 -5.22 -14.34
C PHE A 133 -1.99 -3.79 -14.71
N PHE A 134 -3.24 -3.35 -14.50
CA PHE A 134 -3.68 -1.99 -14.77
C PHE A 134 -2.93 -0.96 -13.92
N GLY A 135 -2.72 -1.24 -12.64
CA GLY A 135 -1.97 -0.37 -11.74
C GLY A 135 -0.53 -0.16 -12.22
N ILE A 136 0.17 -1.23 -12.59
CA ILE A 136 1.55 -1.13 -13.10
C ILE A 136 1.60 -0.41 -14.44
N ILE A 137 0.74 -0.79 -15.41
CA ILE A 137 0.75 -0.20 -16.75
C ILE A 137 0.42 1.28 -16.70
N PHE A 138 -0.62 1.65 -15.96
CA PHE A 138 -1.06 3.04 -15.87
C PHE A 138 -0.09 3.88 -15.04
N GLY A 139 0.45 3.33 -13.95
CA GLY A 139 1.53 3.95 -13.20
C GLY A 139 2.80 4.16 -14.03
N LEU A 140 3.18 3.19 -14.86
CA LEU A 140 4.31 3.31 -15.78
C LEU A 140 4.07 4.41 -16.82
N PHE A 141 2.88 4.43 -17.43
CA PHE A 141 2.50 5.46 -18.40
C PHE A 141 2.56 6.86 -17.80
N CYS A 142 1.93 7.06 -16.63
CA CYS A 142 1.98 8.34 -15.92
C CYS A 142 3.40 8.71 -15.48
N GLY A 143 4.19 7.76 -14.98
CA GLY A 143 5.57 8.01 -14.58
C GLY A 143 6.49 8.40 -15.75
N LEU A 144 6.30 7.78 -16.92
CA LEU A 144 7.02 8.16 -18.14
C LEU A 144 6.60 9.55 -18.65
N LEU A 145 5.33 9.91 -18.51
CA LEU A 145 4.85 11.26 -18.83
C LEU A 145 5.59 12.33 -18.00
N MET A 146 5.88 12.02 -16.73
CA MET A 146 6.64 12.89 -15.81
C MET A 146 8.12 13.05 -16.16
N TRP A 147 8.64 12.31 -17.14
CA TRP A 147 9.99 12.55 -17.67
C TRP A 147 10.02 13.73 -18.65
N PHE A 148 8.92 13.95 -19.36
CA PHE A 148 8.79 15.03 -20.34
C PHE A 148 8.21 16.31 -19.73
N PHE A 149 7.33 16.17 -18.73
CA PHE A 149 6.72 17.28 -18.00
C PHE A 149 7.19 17.26 -16.54
N PRO A 150 7.63 18.40 -15.95
CA PRO A 150 7.73 19.76 -16.47
C PRO A 150 9.05 20.07 -17.21
N ASP A 151 9.02 21.10 -18.08
CA ASP A 151 10.18 21.54 -18.88
C ASP A 151 11.41 21.85 -17.98
N PRO A 152 12.60 21.28 -18.27
CA PRO A 152 13.83 21.54 -17.52
C PRO A 152 14.20 23.02 -17.34
N ARG A 153 13.65 23.92 -18.14
CA ARG A 153 13.94 25.37 -18.13
C ARG A 153 13.16 26.14 -17.06
N GLN A 154 12.28 25.51 -16.30
CA GLN A 154 11.49 26.17 -15.27
C GLN A 154 12.29 26.42 -13.97
N HIS A 155 12.09 27.58 -13.36
CA HIS A 155 12.85 28.04 -12.18
C HIS A 155 12.60 27.18 -10.92
N ASN A 156 11.39 26.61 -10.75
CA ASN A 156 10.99 25.82 -9.58
C ASN A 156 10.64 24.37 -9.93
N ILE A 157 11.49 23.71 -10.74
CA ILE A 157 11.24 22.38 -11.28
C ILE A 157 10.89 21.32 -10.22
N VAL A 158 11.53 21.37 -9.04
CA VAL A 158 11.29 20.43 -7.94
C VAL A 158 9.86 20.56 -7.42
N ARG A 159 9.40 21.80 -7.17
CA ARG A 159 8.06 22.05 -6.65
C ARG A 159 7.00 21.59 -7.65
N ASP A 160 7.19 21.93 -8.93
CA ASP A 160 6.21 21.63 -9.96
C ASP A 160 6.14 20.11 -10.22
N ARG A 161 7.28 19.41 -10.16
CA ARG A 161 7.32 17.92 -10.16
C ARG A 161 6.59 17.30 -8.98
N THR A 162 6.81 17.81 -7.77
CA THR A 162 6.13 17.29 -6.58
C THR A 162 4.62 17.51 -6.66
N VAL A 163 4.17 18.69 -7.10
CA VAL A 163 2.75 18.99 -7.29
C VAL A 163 2.13 18.08 -8.35
N LEU A 164 2.82 17.86 -9.46
CA LEU A 164 2.36 16.95 -10.51
C LEU A 164 2.28 15.50 -10.03
N LEU A 165 3.27 15.02 -9.28
CA LEU A 165 3.22 13.67 -8.71
C LEU A 165 2.06 13.51 -7.74
N ILE A 166 1.92 14.41 -6.76
CA ILE A 166 0.82 14.34 -5.77
C ILE A 166 -0.53 14.41 -6.46
N GLY A 167 -0.69 15.35 -7.41
CA GLY A 167 -1.92 15.49 -8.20
C GLY A 167 -2.24 14.20 -8.95
N THR A 168 -1.24 13.56 -9.55
CA THR A 168 -1.39 12.29 -10.27
C THR A 168 -1.70 11.13 -9.32
N SER A 169 -1.05 11.05 -8.16
CA SER A 169 -1.35 10.05 -7.12
C SER A 169 -2.80 10.15 -6.65
N TRP A 170 -3.28 11.36 -6.39
CA TRP A 170 -4.66 11.58 -5.97
C TRP A 170 -5.65 11.29 -7.09
N PHE A 171 -5.34 11.69 -8.32
CA PHE A 171 -6.14 11.37 -9.49
C PHE A 171 -6.25 9.86 -9.69
N LEU A 172 -5.13 9.13 -9.62
CA LEU A 172 -5.08 7.68 -9.73
C LEU A 172 -5.96 7.00 -8.69
N ILE A 173 -5.79 7.36 -7.42
CA ILE A 173 -6.59 6.80 -6.33
C ILE A 173 -8.07 7.15 -6.51
N PHE A 174 -8.41 8.37 -6.91
CA PHE A 174 -9.80 8.79 -7.08
C PHE A 174 -10.48 8.05 -8.24
N VAL A 175 -9.84 7.98 -9.40
CA VAL A 175 -10.38 7.31 -10.60
C VAL A 175 -10.54 5.81 -10.36
N THR A 176 -9.56 5.17 -9.73
CA THR A 176 -9.62 3.73 -9.45
C THR A 176 -10.69 3.38 -8.41
N ASN A 177 -10.96 4.26 -7.43
CA ASN A 177 -12.11 4.09 -6.54
C ASN A 177 -13.45 4.20 -7.28
N ILE A 178 -13.57 5.08 -8.29
CA ILE A 178 -14.79 5.21 -9.10
C ILE A 178 -15.01 3.99 -9.99
N ILE A 179 -13.93 3.41 -10.52
CA ILE A 179 -13.97 2.21 -11.38
C ILE A 179 -14.07 0.92 -10.54
N GLU A 180 -14.21 1.03 -9.22
CA GLU A 180 -14.30 -0.10 -8.27
C GLU A 180 -13.06 -1.02 -8.29
N VAL A 181 -11.88 -0.46 -8.61
CA VAL A 181 -10.59 -1.16 -8.63
C VAL A 181 -9.54 -0.50 -7.73
N PRO A 182 -9.84 -0.28 -6.43
CA PRO A 182 -9.03 0.54 -5.53
C PRO A 182 -7.57 0.10 -5.41
N GLY A 183 -7.27 -1.20 -5.55
CA GLY A 183 -5.90 -1.74 -5.50
C GLY A 183 -5.01 -1.23 -6.64
N SER A 184 -5.60 -0.98 -7.82
CA SER A 184 -4.85 -0.42 -8.96
C SER A 184 -4.34 1.00 -8.67
N GLY A 185 -5.03 1.78 -7.83
CA GLY A 185 -4.69 3.17 -7.55
C GLY A 185 -3.46 3.33 -6.67
N THR A 186 -3.33 2.46 -5.66
CA THR A 186 -2.20 2.44 -4.73
C THR A 186 -0.93 1.98 -5.44
N LEU A 187 -1.00 0.87 -6.19
CA LEU A 187 0.12 0.39 -6.99
C LEU A 187 0.53 1.35 -8.09
N GLY A 188 -0.46 1.94 -8.77
CA GLY A 188 -0.23 2.93 -9.80
C GLY A 188 0.47 4.16 -9.25
N THR A 189 0.12 4.59 -8.04
CA THR A 189 0.79 5.70 -7.35
C THR A 189 2.26 5.38 -7.07
N LEU A 190 2.55 4.24 -6.45
CA LEU A 190 3.93 3.81 -6.17
C LEU A 190 4.75 3.67 -7.47
N THR A 191 4.16 3.03 -8.47
CA THR A 191 4.82 2.78 -9.76
C THR A 191 5.08 4.10 -10.49
N CYS A 192 4.12 5.03 -10.46
CA CYS A 192 4.26 6.35 -11.06
C CYS A 192 5.41 7.15 -10.42
N SER A 193 5.46 7.22 -9.09
CA SER A 193 6.51 7.96 -8.40
C SER A 193 7.89 7.31 -8.54
N PHE A 194 7.96 5.96 -8.53
CA PHE A 194 9.18 5.22 -8.81
C PHE A 194 9.69 5.41 -10.23
N VAL A 195 8.82 5.29 -11.23
CA VAL A 195 9.22 5.49 -12.64
C VAL A 195 9.64 6.94 -12.85
N ALA A 196 8.90 7.91 -12.31
CA ALA A 196 9.28 9.32 -12.39
C ALA A 196 10.67 9.57 -11.76
N SER A 197 10.95 9.00 -10.59
CA SER A 197 12.24 9.17 -9.91
C SER A 197 13.42 8.61 -10.71
N ILE A 198 13.22 7.58 -11.54
CA ILE A 198 14.25 7.04 -12.44
C ILE A 198 14.73 8.08 -13.46
N GLY A 199 13.84 8.87 -14.02
CA GLY A 199 14.15 9.84 -15.07
C GLY A 199 14.75 11.16 -14.58
N TRP A 200 14.83 11.36 -13.26
CA TRP A 200 15.23 12.63 -12.66
C TRP A 200 16.63 12.57 -12.01
N PRO A 201 17.36 13.70 -11.97
CA PRO A 201 18.63 13.81 -11.24
C PRO A 201 18.45 13.51 -9.74
N GLU A 202 19.42 12.84 -9.11
CA GLU A 202 19.35 12.41 -7.71
C GLU A 202 19.10 13.57 -6.74
N GLU A 203 19.76 14.72 -6.95
CA GLU A 203 19.56 15.93 -6.13
C GLU A 203 18.08 16.38 -6.14
N GLN A 204 17.43 16.30 -7.30
CA GLN A 204 16.02 16.71 -7.43
C GLN A 204 15.08 15.67 -6.80
N VAL A 205 15.42 14.39 -6.88
CA VAL A 205 14.68 13.30 -6.22
C VAL A 205 14.75 13.46 -4.70
N GLU A 206 15.92 13.78 -4.14
CA GLU A 206 16.09 14.01 -2.71
C GLU A 206 15.25 15.21 -2.22
N GLU A 207 15.25 16.32 -2.97
CA GLU A 207 14.43 17.48 -2.63
C GLU A 207 12.92 17.21 -2.75
N VAL A 208 12.48 16.42 -3.74
CA VAL A 208 11.10 15.94 -3.85
C VAL A 208 10.73 15.10 -2.61
N GLY A 209 11.61 14.18 -2.18
CA GLY A 209 11.44 13.37 -0.97
C GLY A 209 11.28 14.23 0.30
N LYS A 210 12.07 15.29 0.45
CA LYS A 210 11.94 16.25 1.57
C LYS A 210 10.56 16.93 1.60
N ILE A 211 10.02 17.31 0.45
CA ILE A 211 8.67 17.91 0.36
C ILE A 211 7.61 16.86 0.72
N TYR A 212 7.72 15.64 0.21
CA TYR A 212 6.83 14.54 0.57
C TYR A 212 6.80 14.28 2.08
N LYS A 213 7.97 14.22 2.72
CA LYS A 213 8.10 14.05 4.16
C LYS A 213 7.44 15.18 4.95
N SER A 214 7.58 16.43 4.49
CA SER A 214 6.92 17.58 5.10
C SER A 214 5.40 17.50 4.98
N LEU A 215 4.88 17.07 3.82
CA LEU A 215 3.45 16.84 3.62
C LEU A 215 2.94 15.67 4.46
N TRP A 216 3.69 14.56 4.51
CA TRP A 216 3.33 13.42 5.35
C TRP A 216 3.20 13.81 6.82
N PHE A 217 4.08 14.67 7.34
CA PHE A 217 3.95 15.18 8.71
C PHE A 217 2.61 15.89 8.97
N MET A 218 2.02 16.52 7.95
CA MET A 218 0.69 17.12 8.02
C MET A 218 -0.45 16.09 7.87
N PHE A 219 -0.30 15.13 6.94
CA PHE A 219 -1.34 14.13 6.65
C PHE A 219 -1.38 12.97 7.65
N GLN A 220 -0.27 12.63 8.28
CA GLN A 220 -0.16 11.55 9.27
C GLN A 220 -1.14 11.71 10.44
N PRO A 221 -1.17 12.85 11.17
CA PRO A 221 -2.12 13.02 12.28
C PRO A 221 -3.56 13.05 11.79
N LEU A 222 -3.82 13.55 10.57
CA LEU A 222 -5.15 13.52 9.98
C LEU A 222 -5.61 12.09 9.70
N LEU A 223 -4.75 11.24 9.11
CA LEU A 223 -5.06 9.85 8.80
C LEU A 223 -5.37 9.06 10.08
N PHE A 224 -4.44 9.05 11.05
CA PHE A 224 -4.63 8.27 12.27
C PHE A 224 -5.67 8.88 13.20
N GLY A 225 -5.75 10.21 13.28
CA GLY A 225 -6.75 10.91 14.08
C GLY A 225 -8.18 10.68 13.58
N LEU A 226 -8.41 10.80 12.27
CA LEU A 226 -9.74 10.50 11.69
C LEU A 226 -10.09 9.02 11.78
N THR A 227 -9.12 8.13 11.56
CA THR A 227 -9.36 6.69 11.71
C THR A 227 -9.78 6.35 13.14
N GLY A 228 -9.10 6.91 14.14
CA GLY A 228 -9.47 6.75 15.55
C GLY A 228 -10.81 7.40 15.90
N ALA A 229 -11.15 8.55 15.30
CA ALA A 229 -12.42 9.23 15.53
C ALA A 229 -13.64 8.50 14.95
N ASN A 230 -13.44 7.63 13.94
CA ASN A 230 -14.51 6.78 13.38
C ASN A 230 -14.85 5.58 14.29
N VAL A 231 -14.07 5.30 15.33
CA VAL A 231 -14.32 4.17 16.21
C VAL A 231 -15.40 4.52 17.23
N ASN A 232 -16.53 3.81 17.18
CA ASN A 232 -17.60 3.96 18.15
C ASN A 232 -17.36 3.06 19.38
N LEU A 233 -16.84 3.64 20.47
CA LEU A 233 -16.59 2.91 21.72
C LEU A 233 -17.84 2.31 22.35
N SER A 234 -19.04 2.85 22.05
CA SER A 234 -20.29 2.33 22.61
C SER A 234 -20.73 0.99 22.00
N GLU A 235 -20.23 0.66 20.81
CA GLU A 235 -20.50 -0.60 20.11
C GLU A 235 -19.43 -1.67 20.43
N MET A 236 -18.36 -1.30 21.13
CA MET A 236 -17.26 -2.21 21.46
C MET A 236 -17.54 -2.98 22.75
N ASP A 237 -17.90 -4.25 22.60
CA ASP A 237 -17.93 -5.18 23.72
C ASP A 237 -16.50 -5.56 24.17
N GLY A 238 -16.19 -5.31 25.44
CA GLY A 238 -14.85 -5.54 25.99
C GLY A 238 -14.40 -7.00 25.94
N HIS A 239 -15.34 -7.95 26.01
CA HIS A 239 -15.03 -9.37 25.87
C HIS A 239 -14.60 -9.72 24.44
N THR A 240 -15.35 -9.24 23.43
CA THR A 240 -15.01 -9.39 22.02
C THR A 240 -13.68 -8.74 21.67
N VAL A 241 -13.38 -7.56 22.23
CA VAL A 241 -12.08 -6.89 22.08
C VAL A 241 -10.96 -7.74 22.66
N GLY A 242 -11.14 -8.28 23.87
CA GLY A 242 -10.16 -9.16 24.51
C GLY A 242 -9.86 -10.42 23.69
N LEU A 243 -10.91 -11.07 23.15
CA LEU A 243 -10.76 -12.23 22.26
C LEU A 243 -10.04 -11.89 20.96
N THR A 244 -10.32 -10.71 20.38
CA THR A 244 -9.65 -10.25 19.16
C THR A 244 -8.16 -10.00 19.39
N VAL A 245 -7.80 -9.36 20.51
CA VAL A 245 -6.39 -9.16 20.91
C VAL A 245 -5.70 -10.50 21.17
N ALA A 246 -6.35 -11.45 21.84
CA ALA A 246 -5.80 -12.79 22.05
C ALA A 246 -5.56 -13.52 20.71
N THR A 247 -6.51 -13.43 19.78
CA THR A 247 -6.40 -14.00 18.43
C THR A 247 -5.19 -13.41 17.69
N MET A 248 -5.00 -12.09 17.74
CA MET A 248 -3.84 -11.41 17.15
C MET A 248 -2.52 -11.91 17.72
N ILE A 249 -2.42 -12.04 19.06
CA ILE A 249 -1.20 -12.51 19.72
C ILE A 249 -0.88 -13.94 19.28
N ILE A 250 -1.87 -14.83 19.21
CA ILE A 250 -1.69 -16.21 18.74
C ILE A 250 -1.20 -16.24 17.30
N CYS A 251 -1.82 -15.47 16.41
CA CYS A 251 -1.41 -15.41 15.00
C CYS A 251 0.02 -14.90 14.84
N LEU A 252 0.46 -13.95 15.68
CA LEU A 252 1.82 -13.40 15.65
C LEU A 252 2.89 -14.38 16.15
N THR A 253 2.50 -15.44 16.87
CA THR A 253 3.44 -16.46 17.38
C THR A 253 3.68 -17.62 16.42
N ILE A 254 2.93 -17.70 15.32
CA ILE A 254 2.97 -18.78 14.32
C ILE A 254 3.71 -18.28 13.09
#